data_AF-A0AAV4CH49-F1
#
_entry.id   AF-A0AAV4CH49-F1
#
_cell.length_a   1.000
_cell.length_b   1.000
_cell.length_c   1.000
_cell.angle_alpha   90.00
_cell.angle_beta   90.00
_cell.angle_gamma   90.00
#
_symmetry.space_group_name_H-M   'P 1'
#
loop_
_entity.id
_entity.type
_entity.pdbx_description
1 polymer ?
#
loop_
_entity_poly.entity_id
_entity_poly.type
_entity_poly.pdbx_seq_one_letter_code
_entity_poly.pdbx_strand_id
1 'polypeptide(L)'
;MARRRNFRIIFAPVDMRTRSCLQRISPTDLLAHRMGRSGAISLKSNKICKPFLPRSRRHLEVDTLRKQKRKLKKQIKAASSEETNGLLVIWRQLKARHSALSRVESARKKRSQKRKNQKRFIRDPFQFARQLFQQPKSGTLIVDREELETHLKKSYSDPTREIPLEETTGLVWPAAPGIKFDSKPPSLQEVIAVVNKARA
;
A
#
# COMPACT_ATOMS: atom_id res chain seq x y z
N MET A 1 -18.09 -57.77 -14.51
CA MET A 1 -19.27 -57.03 -14.03
C MET A 1 -18.91 -55.58 -13.74
N ALA A 2 -19.46 -54.66 -14.53
CA ALA A 2 -19.12 -53.23 -14.52
C ALA A 2 -19.83 -52.47 -13.39
N ARG A 3 -19.07 -51.85 -12.47
CA ARG A 3 -19.63 -50.88 -11.50
C ARG A 3 -19.60 -49.48 -12.11
N ARG A 4 -20.71 -49.09 -12.75
CA ARG A 4 -20.97 -47.71 -13.19
C ARG A 4 -20.94 -46.78 -11.98
N ARG A 5 -19.94 -45.89 -11.88
CA ARG A 5 -19.95 -44.78 -10.92
C ARG A 5 -20.75 -43.64 -11.53
N ASN A 6 -21.97 -43.45 -11.02
CA ASN A 6 -22.83 -42.31 -11.34
C ASN A 6 -22.15 -41.01 -10.85
N PHE A 7 -21.58 -40.23 -11.76
CA PHE A 7 -21.21 -38.84 -11.50
C PHE A 7 -22.48 -37.99 -11.49
N ARG A 8 -22.97 -37.68 -10.30
CA ARG A 8 -24.04 -36.69 -10.12
C ARG A 8 -23.39 -35.31 -10.21
N ILE A 9 -23.48 -34.68 -11.38
CA ILE A 9 -23.11 -33.28 -11.57
C ILE A 9 -24.15 -32.45 -10.80
N ILE A 10 -23.75 -31.91 -9.65
CA ILE A 10 -24.57 -30.95 -8.91
C ILE A 10 -24.37 -29.60 -9.61
N PHE A 11 -25.29 -29.26 -10.51
CA PHE A 11 -25.46 -27.90 -10.99
C PHE A 11 -25.94 -27.05 -9.82
N ALA A 12 -25.09 -26.16 -9.31
CA ALA A 12 -25.54 -25.09 -8.43
C ALA A 12 -26.38 -24.11 -9.26
N PRO A 13 -27.60 -23.74 -8.80
CA PRO A 13 -28.39 -22.74 -9.51
C PRO A 13 -27.68 -21.39 -9.46
N VAL A 14 -27.52 -20.78 -10.63
CA VAL A 14 -27.09 -19.39 -10.78
C VAL A 14 -28.24 -18.51 -10.29
N ASP A 15 -28.13 -18.03 -9.07
CA ASP A 15 -29.09 -17.07 -8.50
C ASP A 15 -28.95 -15.73 -9.24
N MET A 16 -29.76 -15.55 -10.29
CA MET A 16 -30.00 -14.30 -11.00
C MET A 16 -30.75 -13.33 -10.08
N ARG A 17 -30.04 -12.69 -9.16
CA ARG A 17 -30.51 -11.47 -8.48
C ARG A 17 -29.46 -10.36 -8.54
N THR A 18 -29.05 -10.02 -9.76
CA THR A 18 -28.58 -8.66 -10.05
C THR A 18 -29.81 -7.76 -10.06
N ARG A 19 -30.12 -7.14 -8.91
CA ARG A 19 -30.95 -5.93 -8.94
C ARG A 19 -30.19 -4.90 -9.77
N SER A 20 -30.72 -4.65 -10.96
CA SER A 20 -30.35 -3.53 -11.80
C SER A 20 -30.39 -2.26 -10.95
N CYS A 21 -29.26 -1.58 -10.83
CA CYS A 21 -29.28 -0.16 -10.54
C CYS A 21 -29.84 0.52 -11.79
N LEU A 22 -31.17 0.60 -11.89
CA LEU A 22 -31.80 1.58 -12.76
C LEU A 22 -31.28 2.95 -12.31
N GLN A 23 -30.35 3.49 -13.08
CA GLN A 23 -30.00 4.89 -13.00
C GLN A 23 -31.31 5.65 -13.24
N ARG A 24 -31.82 6.35 -12.22
CA ARG A 24 -32.77 7.44 -12.45
C ARG A 24 -32.02 8.48 -13.25
N ILE A 25 -32.20 8.47 -14.55
CA ILE A 25 -31.90 9.62 -15.40
C ILE A 25 -32.89 10.68 -14.96
N SER A 26 -32.39 11.79 -14.42
CA SER A 26 -33.24 12.94 -14.10
C SER A 26 -33.76 13.56 -15.40
N PRO A 27 -35.01 14.06 -15.45
CA PRO A 27 -35.58 14.66 -16.67
C PRO A 27 -34.79 15.86 -17.22
N THR A 28 -33.91 16.46 -16.42
CA THR A 28 -33.04 17.56 -16.82
C THR A 28 -31.97 17.17 -17.83
N ASP A 29 -31.61 15.89 -17.92
CA ASP A 29 -30.52 15.43 -18.79
C ASP A 29 -30.98 15.27 -20.26
N LEU A 30 -32.29 15.14 -20.50
CA LEU A 30 -32.88 15.08 -21.84
C LEU A 30 -33.03 16.46 -22.50
N LEU A 31 -33.01 17.56 -21.72
CA LEU A 31 -33.08 18.93 -22.24
C LEU A 31 -31.73 19.46 -22.74
N ALA A 32 -30.61 18.81 -22.37
CA ALA A 32 -29.27 19.21 -22.80
C ALA A 32 -28.94 18.79 -24.25
N HIS A 33 -29.74 17.92 -24.88
CA HIS A 33 -29.52 17.51 -26.27
C HIS A 33 -30.05 18.47 -27.33
N ARG A 34 -30.79 19.53 -26.94
CA ARG A 34 -31.36 20.51 -27.90
C ARG A 34 -30.45 21.71 -28.20
N MET A 35 -29.36 21.92 -27.46
CA MET A 35 -28.44 23.04 -27.68
C MET A 35 -27.01 22.52 -27.78
N GLY A 36 -26.54 22.30 -29.01
CA GLY A 36 -25.25 21.68 -29.35
C GLY A 36 -24.04 22.23 -28.58
N ARG A 37 -23.77 21.62 -27.43
CA ARG A 37 -22.50 21.74 -26.71
C ARG A 37 -21.78 20.42 -26.85
N SER A 38 -20.80 20.38 -27.75
CA SER A 38 -19.80 19.31 -27.88
C SER A 38 -18.85 19.33 -26.68
N GLY A 39 -19.37 19.03 -25.49
CA GLY A 39 -18.57 18.68 -24.33
C GLY A 39 -18.47 17.17 -24.26
N ALA A 40 -17.31 16.60 -24.62
CA ALA A 40 -17.05 15.17 -24.47
C ALA A 40 -17.31 14.76 -23.00
N ILE A 41 -18.39 14.01 -22.77
CA ILE A 41 -18.69 13.43 -21.47
C ILE A 41 -17.68 12.31 -21.27
N SER A 42 -16.59 12.63 -20.57
CA SER A 42 -15.63 11.66 -20.04
C SER A 42 -16.40 10.65 -19.18
N LEU A 43 -16.66 9.47 -19.75
CA LEU A 43 -17.19 8.32 -19.03
C LEU A 43 -16.14 7.94 -17.98
N LYS A 44 -16.33 8.45 -16.77
CA LYS A 44 -15.52 8.09 -15.59
C LYS A 44 -15.50 6.58 -15.49
N SER A 45 -14.32 6.01 -15.67
CA SER A 45 -14.02 4.59 -15.61
C SER A 45 -14.87 3.85 -14.59
N ASN A 46 -15.50 2.76 -15.04
CA ASN A 46 -16.33 1.88 -14.25
C ASN A 46 -15.60 1.48 -12.97
N LYS A 47 -15.97 2.10 -11.84
CA LYS A 47 -15.49 1.70 -10.53
C LYS A 47 -15.94 0.27 -10.34
N ILE A 48 -15.00 -0.68 -10.37
CA ILE A 48 -15.25 -2.07 -10.01
C ILE A 48 -15.86 -2.06 -8.61
N CYS A 49 -17.18 -2.21 -8.54
CA CYS A 49 -17.91 -2.31 -7.29
C CYS A 49 -17.47 -3.61 -6.63
N LYS A 50 -16.53 -3.53 -5.68
CA LYS A 50 -16.13 -4.68 -4.88
C LYS A 50 -17.40 -5.29 -4.28
N PRO A 51 -17.63 -6.62 -4.42
CA PRO A 51 -18.83 -7.24 -3.92
C PRO A 51 -18.97 -6.92 -2.43
N PHE A 52 -20.20 -6.62 -2.00
CA PHE A 52 -20.53 -6.36 -0.59
C PHE A 52 -20.35 -7.66 0.20
N LEU A 53 -19.10 -7.95 0.58
CA LEU A 53 -18.83 -9.05 1.47
C LEU A 53 -19.31 -8.66 2.87
N PRO A 54 -20.18 -9.48 3.50
CA PRO A 54 -20.67 -9.19 4.84
C PRO A 54 -19.48 -9.04 5.79
N ARG A 55 -19.47 -7.91 6.53
CA ARG A 55 -18.40 -7.61 7.48
C ARG A 55 -18.42 -8.65 8.61
N SER A 56 -17.24 -9.17 8.96
CA SER A 56 -17.05 -10.04 10.14
C SER A 56 -17.66 -9.40 11.40
N ARG A 57 -18.27 -10.21 12.28
CA ARG A 57 -18.85 -9.77 13.56
C ARG A 57 -17.91 -8.84 14.35
N ARG A 58 -16.61 -9.16 14.39
CA ARG A 58 -15.60 -8.34 15.08
C ARG A 58 -15.35 -6.99 14.41
N HIS A 59 -15.48 -6.90 13.09
CA HIS A 59 -15.38 -5.63 12.38
C HIS A 59 -16.58 -4.73 12.72
N LEU A 60 -17.78 -5.31 12.76
CA LEU A 60 -18.98 -4.61 13.20
C LEU A 60 -18.80 -4.09 14.64
N GLU A 61 -18.27 -4.91 15.54
CA GLU A 61 -17.99 -4.51 16.92
C GLU A 61 -16.93 -3.40 17.04
N VAL A 62 -15.88 -3.42 16.23
CA VAL A 62 -14.92 -2.31 16.16
C VAL A 62 -15.59 -1.03 15.68
N ASP A 63 -16.48 -1.11 14.69
CA ASP A 63 -17.21 0.03 14.16
C ASP A 63 -18.23 0.59 15.17
N THR A 64 -18.94 -0.26 15.92
CA THR A 64 -19.82 0.19 17.01
C THR A 64 -19.01 0.89 18.11
N LEU A 65 -17.87 0.33 18.51
CA LEU A 65 -16.96 0.96 19.48
C LEU A 65 -16.43 2.31 18.98
N ARG A 66 -16.14 2.48 17.69
CA ARG A 66 -15.80 3.81 17.13
C ARG A 66 -16.94 4.80 17.28
N LYS A 67 -18.18 4.40 16.99
CA LYS A 67 -19.37 5.25 17.13
C LYS A 67 -19.58 5.65 18.60
N GLN A 68 -19.53 4.70 19.51
CA GLN A 68 -19.68 4.94 20.95
C GLN A 68 -18.61 5.88 21.50
N LYS A 69 -17.33 5.65 21.16
CA LYS A 69 -16.23 6.55 21.55
C LYS A 69 -16.41 7.97 21.02
N ARG A 70 -16.87 8.12 19.77
CA ARG A 70 -17.15 9.44 19.19
C ARG A 70 -18.30 10.14 19.91
N LYS A 71 -19.38 9.41 20.25
CA LYS A 71 -20.51 9.95 21.03
C LYS A 71 -20.06 10.41 22.42
N LEU A 72 -19.32 9.57 23.14
CA LEU A 72 -18.79 9.92 24.47
C LEU A 72 -17.83 11.11 24.42
N LYS A 73 -16.98 11.20 23.40
CA LYS A 73 -16.10 12.37 23.25
C LYS A 73 -16.90 13.68 23.05
N LYS A 74 -18.05 13.61 22.37
CA LYS A 74 -18.95 14.76 22.24
C LYS A 74 -19.61 15.10 23.58
N GLN A 75 -20.06 14.09 24.33
CA GLN A 75 -20.66 14.28 25.66
C GLN A 75 -19.67 14.87 26.66
N ILE A 76 -18.42 14.37 26.69
CA ILE A 76 -17.36 14.92 27.54
C ILE A 76 -17.12 16.41 27.24
N LYS A 77 -17.21 16.83 25.98
CA LYS A 77 -17.03 18.24 25.59
C LYS A 77 -18.17 19.14 26.10
N ALA A 78 -19.36 18.58 26.32
CA ALA A 78 -20.56 19.32 26.71
C ALA A 78 -20.91 19.19 28.20
N ALA A 79 -20.22 18.31 28.94
CA ALA A 79 -20.53 17.99 30.33
C ALA A 79 -19.87 18.95 31.32
N SER A 80 -20.41 19.02 32.54
CA SER A 80 -19.84 19.78 33.66
C SER A 80 -18.55 19.13 34.19
N SER A 81 -17.76 19.90 34.95
CA SER A 81 -16.49 19.45 35.54
C SER A 81 -16.60 18.09 36.26
N GLU A 82 -17.65 17.90 37.05
CA GLU A 82 -17.85 16.71 37.89
C GLU A 82 -18.18 15.45 37.06
N GLU A 83 -19.05 15.58 36.06
CA GLU A 83 -19.47 14.49 35.19
C GLU A 83 -18.36 14.04 34.22
N THR A 84 -17.45 14.96 33.85
CA THR A 84 -16.37 14.66 32.91
C THR A 84 -15.48 13.52 33.38
N ASN A 85 -15.21 13.44 34.69
CA ASN A 85 -14.37 12.41 35.29
C ASN A 85 -14.96 11.02 35.09
N GLY A 86 -16.27 10.86 35.33
CA GLY A 86 -16.98 9.59 35.10
C GLY A 86 -17.00 9.19 33.62
N LEU A 87 -17.30 10.14 32.74
CA LEU A 87 -17.32 9.91 31.29
C LEU A 87 -15.93 9.53 30.75
N LEU A 88 -14.86 10.10 31.30
CA LEU A 88 -13.49 9.76 30.94
C LEU A 88 -13.13 8.32 31.31
N VAL A 89 -13.57 7.81 32.46
CA VAL A 89 -13.36 6.42 32.87
C VAL A 89 -14.01 5.47 31.86
N ILE A 90 -15.27 5.71 31.50
CA ILE A 90 -16.00 4.90 30.52
C ILE A 90 -15.32 4.97 29.15
N TRP A 91 -14.89 6.17 28.73
CA TRP A 91 -14.20 6.36 27.46
C TRP A 91 -12.85 5.61 27.42
N ARG A 92 -12.09 5.60 28.52
CA ARG A 92 -10.83 4.83 28.65
C ARG A 92 -11.08 3.34 28.52
N GLN A 93 -12.10 2.80 29.17
CA GLN A 93 -12.49 1.38 29.06
C GLN A 93 -12.84 1.00 27.62
N LEU A 94 -13.67 1.81 26.94
CA LEU A 94 -14.00 1.58 25.53
C LEU A 94 -12.78 1.72 24.61
N LYS A 95 -11.86 2.65 24.90
CA LYS A 95 -10.59 2.79 24.17
C LYS A 95 -9.74 1.54 24.32
N ALA A 96 -9.62 0.98 25.53
CA ALA A 96 -8.89 -0.25 25.79
C ALA A 96 -9.49 -1.44 25.04
N ARG A 97 -10.81 -1.66 25.13
CA ARG A 97 -11.52 -2.72 24.40
C ARG A 97 -11.35 -2.59 22.88
N HIS A 98 -11.54 -1.38 22.34
CA HIS A 98 -11.33 -1.12 20.91
C HIS A 98 -9.90 -1.45 20.47
N SER A 99 -8.89 -1.05 21.27
CA SER A 99 -7.48 -1.33 20.99
C SER A 99 -7.20 -2.83 20.97
N ALA A 100 -7.67 -3.57 21.98
CA ALA A 100 -7.52 -5.02 22.09
C ALA A 100 -8.11 -5.74 20.86
N LEU A 101 -9.37 -5.45 20.51
CA LEU A 101 -10.03 -6.04 19.34
C LEU A 101 -9.32 -5.67 18.03
N SER A 102 -8.90 -4.41 17.88
CA SER A 102 -8.19 -3.95 16.68
C SER A 102 -6.82 -4.61 16.50
N ARG A 103 -6.10 -4.86 17.59
CA ARG A 103 -4.82 -5.58 17.58
C ARG A 103 -5.00 -7.02 17.13
N VAL A 104 -5.99 -7.72 17.70
CA VAL A 104 -6.29 -9.11 17.34
C VAL A 104 -6.68 -9.23 15.86
N GLU A 105 -7.55 -8.36 15.36
CA GLU A 105 -7.95 -8.38 13.95
C GLU A 105 -6.80 -8.00 13.01
N SER A 106 -5.97 -7.02 13.39
CA SER A 106 -4.76 -6.67 12.63
C SER A 106 -3.78 -7.84 12.57
N ALA A 107 -3.56 -8.54 13.69
CA ALA A 107 -2.70 -9.72 13.75
C ALA A 107 -3.24 -10.84 12.84
N ARG A 108 -4.55 -11.08 12.85
CA ARG A 108 -5.21 -12.04 11.93
C ARG A 108 -4.99 -11.65 10.47
N LYS A 109 -5.22 -10.38 10.11
CA LYS A 109 -5.01 -9.88 8.74
C LYS A 109 -3.55 -10.05 8.31
N LYS A 110 -2.59 -9.68 9.17
CA LYS A 110 -1.16 -9.88 8.93
C LYS A 110 -0.82 -11.36 8.70
N ARG A 111 -1.31 -12.26 9.56
CA ARG A 111 -1.12 -13.72 9.39
C ARG A 111 -1.71 -14.23 8.07
N SER A 112 -2.92 -13.80 7.73
CA SER A 112 -3.57 -14.15 6.46
C SER A 112 -2.78 -13.63 5.25
N GLN A 113 -2.32 -12.39 5.29
CA GLN A 113 -1.51 -11.81 4.22
C GLN A 113 -0.15 -12.51 4.09
N LYS A 114 0.52 -12.85 5.19
CA LYS A 114 1.75 -13.64 5.18
C LYS A 114 1.53 -14.98 4.50
N ARG A 115 0.47 -15.71 4.86
CA ARG A 115 0.10 -16.99 4.23
C ARG A 115 -0.18 -16.84 2.74
N LYS A 116 -0.89 -15.78 2.33
CA LYS A 116 -1.13 -15.48 0.91
C LYS A 116 0.17 -15.19 0.17
N ASN A 117 1.05 -14.36 0.73
CA ASN A 117 2.35 -14.05 0.12
C ASN A 117 3.22 -15.29 0.00
N GLN A 118 3.30 -16.13 1.03
CA GLN A 118 4.01 -17.41 0.99
C GLN A 118 3.46 -18.32 -0.12
N LYS A 119 2.13 -18.48 -0.22
CA LYS A 119 1.50 -19.26 -1.29
C LYS A 119 1.82 -18.71 -2.68
N ARG A 120 1.89 -17.38 -2.83
CA ARG A 120 2.22 -16.73 -4.10
C ARG A 120 3.67 -16.96 -4.49
N PHE A 121 4.59 -16.83 -3.53
CA PHE A 121 6.00 -17.12 -3.74
C PHE A 121 6.25 -18.59 -4.11
N ILE A 122 5.65 -19.53 -3.37
CA ILE A 122 5.80 -20.97 -3.66
C ILE A 122 5.21 -21.34 -5.03
N ARG A 123 4.11 -20.69 -5.44
CA ARG A 123 3.49 -20.92 -6.74
C ARG A 123 4.36 -20.46 -7.90
N ASP A 124 4.93 -19.25 -7.80
CA ASP A 124 5.82 -18.69 -8.81
C ASP A 124 6.81 -17.71 -8.15
N PRO A 125 8.05 -18.14 -7.87
CA PRO A 125 9.03 -17.32 -7.19
C PRO A 125 9.54 -16.17 -8.07
N PHE A 126 9.66 -16.39 -9.38
CA PHE A 126 10.18 -15.39 -10.32
C PHE A 126 9.18 -14.27 -10.54
N GLN A 127 7.90 -14.59 -10.74
CA GLN A 127 6.85 -13.57 -10.83
C GLN A 127 6.70 -12.80 -9.52
N PHE A 128 6.80 -13.48 -8.38
CA PHE A 128 6.76 -12.83 -7.07
C PHE A 128 7.93 -11.86 -6.88
N ALA A 129 9.16 -12.28 -7.19
CA ALA A 129 10.36 -11.44 -7.14
C ALA A 129 10.25 -10.26 -8.11
N ARG A 130 9.78 -10.52 -9.33
CA ARG A 130 9.54 -9.48 -10.34
C ARG A 130 8.60 -8.40 -9.81
N GLN A 131 7.50 -8.79 -9.16
CA GLN A 131 6.59 -7.82 -8.54
C GLN A 131 7.18 -7.13 -7.30
N LEU A 132 8.07 -7.79 -6.55
CA LEU A 132 8.69 -7.22 -5.36
C LEU A 132 9.69 -6.12 -5.72
N PHE A 133 10.52 -6.35 -6.74
CA PHE A 133 11.61 -5.47 -7.13
C PHE A 133 11.24 -4.49 -8.24
N GLN A 134 10.31 -4.83 -9.12
CA GLN A 134 9.84 -3.85 -10.10
C GLN A 134 8.97 -2.83 -9.38
N GLN A 135 9.48 -1.60 -9.29
CA GLN A 135 8.60 -0.48 -9.01
C GLN A 135 7.49 -0.48 -10.07
N PRO A 136 6.22 -0.26 -9.67
CA PRO A 136 5.16 -0.10 -10.64
C PRO A 136 5.59 1.04 -11.57
N LYS A 137 5.84 0.72 -12.85
CA LYS A 137 6.06 1.72 -13.90
C LYS A 137 4.74 2.48 -14.08
N SER A 138 4.49 3.45 -13.22
CA SER A 138 3.31 4.30 -13.29
C SER A 138 3.72 5.60 -13.97
N GLY A 139 3.28 5.75 -15.22
CA GLY A 139 3.48 6.96 -16.00
C GLY A 139 3.22 6.65 -17.47
N THR A 140 2.23 7.32 -18.04
CA THR A 140 2.13 7.43 -19.49
C THR A 140 2.98 8.64 -19.86
N LEU A 141 4.09 8.40 -20.55
CA LEU A 141 4.87 9.49 -21.09
C LEU A 141 4.05 10.09 -22.25
N ILE A 142 3.74 11.38 -22.18
CA ILE A 142 3.01 12.10 -23.23
C ILE A 142 3.97 12.52 -24.37
N VAL A 143 5.27 12.45 -24.10
CA VAL A 143 6.35 12.88 -25.00
C VAL A 143 6.60 11.81 -26.07
N ASP A 144 6.87 12.26 -27.28
CA ASP A 144 7.22 11.39 -28.40
C ASP A 144 8.58 10.72 -28.19
N ARG A 145 8.75 9.55 -28.81
CA ARG A 145 9.96 8.74 -28.64
C ARG A 145 11.23 9.51 -29.06
N GLU A 146 11.15 10.26 -30.14
CA GLU A 146 12.27 11.01 -30.71
C GLU A 146 12.74 12.15 -29.78
N GLU A 147 11.79 12.88 -29.19
CA GLU A 147 12.08 13.93 -28.21
C GLU A 147 12.73 13.35 -26.94
N LEU A 148 12.24 12.20 -26.47
CA LEU A 148 12.84 11.49 -25.33
C LEU A 148 14.26 11.04 -25.66
N GLU A 149 14.49 10.38 -26.79
CA GLU A 149 15.81 9.88 -27.19
C GLU A 149 16.81 11.03 -27.35
N THR A 150 16.37 12.16 -27.89
CA THR A 150 17.20 13.38 -28.02
C THR A 150 17.56 13.94 -26.65
N HIS A 151 16.60 14.02 -25.72
CA HIS A 151 16.85 14.46 -24.35
C HIS A 151 17.81 13.51 -23.63
N LEU A 152 17.59 12.19 -23.70
CA LEU A 152 18.46 11.19 -23.08
C LEU A 152 19.87 11.26 -23.63
N LYS A 153 20.01 11.38 -24.95
CA LYS A 153 21.30 11.60 -25.59
C LYS A 153 21.95 12.85 -25.02
N LYS A 154 21.29 14.01 -25.07
CA LYS A 154 21.84 15.26 -24.52
C LYS A 154 22.23 15.17 -23.04
N SER A 155 21.43 14.52 -22.20
CA SER A 155 21.67 14.47 -20.74
C SER A 155 22.73 13.45 -20.32
N TYR A 156 22.83 12.31 -21.02
CA TYR A 156 23.69 11.20 -20.61
C TYR A 156 24.80 10.87 -21.61
N SER A 157 24.85 11.54 -22.77
CA SER A 157 26.00 11.46 -23.66
C SER A 157 27.10 12.37 -23.14
N ASP A 158 28.30 11.81 -23.02
CA ASP A 158 29.53 12.58 -22.87
C ASP A 158 30.14 12.79 -24.27
N PRO A 159 30.08 14.01 -24.84
CA PRO A 159 30.64 14.29 -26.15
C PRO A 159 32.18 14.28 -26.15
N THR A 160 32.80 14.40 -24.98
CA THR A 160 34.27 14.44 -24.79
C THR A 160 34.86 13.10 -24.36
N ARG A 161 34.05 12.02 -24.38
CA ARG A 161 34.48 10.69 -23.94
C ARG A 161 35.73 10.16 -24.66
N GLU A 162 35.88 10.48 -25.95
CA GLU A 162 37.00 10.03 -26.78
C GLU A 162 38.23 10.95 -26.66
N ILE A 163 38.09 12.08 -25.96
CA ILE A 163 39.20 13.01 -25.69
C ILE A 163 39.91 12.48 -24.43
N PRO A 164 41.20 12.12 -24.52
CA PRO A 164 41.97 11.78 -23.33
C PRO A 164 41.90 12.91 -22.31
N LEU A 165 41.64 12.59 -21.04
CA LEU A 165 41.67 13.61 -19.99
C LEU A 165 43.07 14.21 -19.94
N GLU A 166 43.12 15.54 -19.86
CA GLU A 166 44.37 16.28 -19.65
C GLU A 166 45.05 15.79 -18.37
N GLU A 167 46.38 15.74 -18.41
CA GLU A 167 47.17 15.37 -17.25
C GLU A 167 46.90 16.37 -16.13
N THR A 168 46.47 15.88 -14.97
CA THR A 168 46.04 16.71 -13.84
C THR A 168 47.23 17.38 -13.17
N THR A 169 47.73 18.44 -13.80
CA THR A 169 48.83 19.25 -13.28
C THR A 169 48.41 19.94 -11.99
N GLY A 170 49.19 19.74 -10.92
CA GLY A 170 48.94 20.34 -9.60
C GLY A 170 48.24 19.43 -8.57
N LEU A 171 47.89 18.20 -8.92
CA LEU A 171 47.51 17.21 -7.91
C LEU A 171 48.74 16.78 -7.10
N VAL A 172 48.80 17.20 -5.85
CA VAL A 172 49.76 16.66 -4.88
C VAL A 172 49.24 15.30 -4.42
N TRP A 173 49.91 14.23 -4.85
CA TRP A 173 49.67 12.93 -4.25
C TRP A 173 49.97 13.01 -2.75
N PRO A 174 49.05 12.58 -1.87
CA PRO A 174 49.33 12.55 -0.46
C PRO A 174 50.57 11.68 -0.21
N ALA A 175 51.39 12.07 0.77
CA ALA A 175 52.47 11.22 1.22
C ALA A 175 51.91 9.84 1.61
N ALA A 176 52.68 8.78 1.35
CA ALA A 176 52.28 7.44 1.74
C ALA A 176 51.93 7.43 3.24
N PRO A 177 50.83 6.76 3.64
CA PRO A 177 50.43 6.73 5.03
C PRO A 177 51.58 6.18 5.88
N GLY A 178 52.02 6.94 6.88
CA GLY A 178 53.10 6.53 7.78
C GLY A 178 52.73 5.36 8.70
N ILE A 179 51.42 5.06 8.81
CA ILE A 179 50.88 3.99 9.63
C ILE A 179 50.39 2.87 8.69
N LYS A 180 50.85 1.65 8.93
CA LYS A 180 50.39 0.47 8.19
C LYS A 180 48.92 0.22 8.51
N PHE A 181 48.16 -0.19 7.50
CA PHE A 181 46.77 -0.58 7.69
C PHE A 181 46.69 -1.84 8.58
N ASP A 182 46.01 -1.71 9.72
CA ASP A 182 45.80 -2.82 10.65
C ASP A 182 44.87 -3.86 10.03
N SER A 183 45.46 -4.93 9.49
CA SER A 183 44.74 -6.03 8.84
C SER A 183 44.24 -7.09 9.84
N LYS A 184 44.32 -6.78 11.14
CA LYS A 184 43.89 -7.69 12.21
C LYS A 184 42.36 -7.66 12.32
N PRO A 185 41.72 -8.78 12.66
CA PRO A 185 40.30 -8.76 13.00
C PRO A 185 40.06 -7.88 14.23
N PRO A 186 38.85 -7.31 14.37
CA PRO A 186 38.53 -6.40 15.47
C PRO A 186 38.68 -7.09 16.83
N SER A 187 39.16 -6.34 17.81
CA SER A 187 39.28 -6.81 19.20
C SER A 187 37.91 -6.90 19.86
N LEU A 188 37.76 -7.82 20.83
CA LEU A 188 36.54 -7.92 21.65
C LEU A 188 36.18 -6.60 22.32
N GLN A 189 37.18 -5.79 22.73
CA GLN A 189 36.95 -4.48 23.34
C GLN A 189 36.33 -3.49 22.35
N GLU A 190 36.80 -3.47 21.10
CA GLU A 190 36.25 -2.61 20.05
C GLU A 190 34.80 -3.01 19.73
N VAL A 191 34.54 -4.33 19.67
CA VAL A 191 33.18 -4.86 19.46
C VAL A 191 32.25 -4.44 20.60
N ILE A 192 32.68 -4.57 21.86
CA ILE A 192 31.90 -4.15 23.03
C ILE A 192 31.62 -2.64 22.99
N ALA A 193 32.62 -1.81 22.67
CA ALA A 193 32.47 -0.37 22.57
C ALA A 193 31.43 0.03 21.52
N VAL A 194 31.47 -0.60 20.33
CA VAL A 194 30.49 -0.37 19.26
C VAL A 194 29.08 -0.82 19.67
N VAL A 195 28.96 -1.99 20.29
CA VAL A 195 27.66 -2.53 20.76
C VAL A 195 27.04 -1.62 21.82
N ASN A 196 27.82 -1.12 22.76
CA ASN A 196 27.32 -0.21 23.79
C ASN A 196 26.87 1.13 23.20
N LYS A 197 27.64 1.68 22.24
CA LYS A 197 27.26 2.90 21.53
C LYS A 197 25.97 2.75 20.72
N ALA A 198 25.72 1.59 20.13
CA ALA A 198 24.50 1.31 19.36
C ALA A 198 23.26 1.05 20.23
N ARG A 199 23.45 0.77 21.53
CA ARG A 199 22.36 0.53 22.49
C ARG A 199 21.90 1.79 23.23
N ALA A 200 22.75 2.83 23.30
CA ALA A 200 22.42 4.15 23.84
C ALA A 200 21.48 4.92 22.90
#